data_AF-A0ABD5S645-F1
#
_entry.id   AF-A0ABD5S645-F1
#
_cell.length_a   1.000
_cell.length_b   1.000
_cell.length_c   1.000
_cell.angle_alpha   90.00
_cell.angle_beta   90.00
_cell.angle_gamma   90.00
#
_symmetry.space_group_name_H-M   'P 1'
#
loop_
_entity.id
_entity.type
_entity.pdbx_description
1 polymer ?
#
loop_
_entity_poly.entity_id
_entity_poly.type
_entity_poly.pdbx_seq_one_letter_code
_entity_poly.pdbx_strand_id
1 'polypeptide(L)'
;RERGVVSASDRTARRLDLDYWETTPAFLLLRVLAIGVSAVLFFELGPALLHERAVGGLVWGTIVLSVVVIIPLGAVFVNLLVELGGLEFVGTLARPLMRPLFRLPGRAALDSVASWIGAFTVGYYVTYNVFHRGGYHKRDVFVIATCFAPVSIGFVGVIVSTVGL
;
A
#
# COMPACT_ATOMS: atom_id res chain seq x y z
N ARG A 1 25.79 2.19 19.95
CA ARG A 1 26.11 0.80 20.34
C ARG A 1 26.06 -0.03 19.07
N GLU A 2 27.25 -0.24 18.49
CA GLU A 2 27.49 -0.77 17.15
C GLU A 2 26.98 -2.21 17.03
N ARG A 3 26.26 -2.52 15.95
CA ARG A 3 26.04 -3.89 15.49
C ARG A 3 26.52 -3.96 14.05
N GLY A 4 27.74 -4.50 13.89
CA GLY A 4 28.36 -4.79 12.61
C GLY A 4 27.61 -5.89 11.89
N VAL A 5 26.81 -5.51 10.90
CA VAL A 5 26.36 -6.42 9.84
C VAL A 5 26.71 -5.72 8.53
N VAL A 6 27.78 -6.21 7.90
CA VAL A 6 28.25 -5.93 6.54
C VAL A 6 28.04 -4.48 6.08
N SER A 7 29.05 -3.63 6.26
CA SER A 7 29.06 -2.31 5.63
C SER A 7 29.15 -2.50 4.11
N ALA A 8 28.01 -2.59 3.43
CA ALA A 8 27.95 -2.27 2.02
C ALA A 8 28.56 -0.88 1.86
N SER A 9 29.53 -0.71 0.96
CA SER A 9 30.14 0.59 0.67
C SER A 9 29.03 1.64 0.55
N ASP A 10 29.15 2.79 1.24
CA ASP A 10 28.12 3.86 1.25
C ASP A 10 27.66 4.25 -0.17
N ARG A 11 28.53 4.07 -1.16
CA ARG A 11 28.26 4.29 -2.58
C ARG A 11 27.28 3.28 -3.18
N THR A 12 27.37 2.01 -2.76
CA THR A 12 26.47 0.93 -3.17
C THR A 12 25.16 1.01 -2.41
N ALA A 13 25.19 1.35 -1.11
CA ALA A 13 24.00 1.54 -0.30
C ALA A 13 23.09 2.64 -0.85
N ARG A 14 23.67 3.79 -1.25
CA ARG A 14 22.93 4.87 -1.93
C ARG A 14 22.43 4.54 -3.33
N ARG A 15 23.12 3.65 -4.07
CA ARG A 15 22.68 3.25 -5.41
C ARG A 15 21.52 2.26 -5.39
N LEU A 16 21.46 1.43 -4.35
CA LEU A 16 20.41 0.43 -4.15
C LEU A 16 19.29 0.92 -3.21
N ASP A 17 19.38 2.18 -2.75
CA ASP A 17 18.40 2.80 -1.84
C ASP A 17 18.13 1.91 -0.60
N LEU A 18 19.20 1.32 -0.03
CA LEU A 18 19.11 0.31 1.03
C LEU A 18 18.42 0.83 2.29
N ASP A 19 18.39 2.15 2.49
CA ASP A 19 17.68 2.81 3.59
C ASP A 19 16.18 2.49 3.59
N TYR A 20 15.55 2.30 2.41
CA TYR A 20 14.16 1.86 2.31
C TYR A 20 13.95 0.38 2.70
N TRP A 21 15.01 -0.41 2.63
CA TRP A 21 14.99 -1.86 2.88
C TRP A 21 15.42 -2.22 4.30
N GLU A 22 15.83 -1.26 5.12
CA GLU A 22 16.14 -1.49 6.52
C GLU A 22 14.87 -1.89 7.30
N THR A 23 14.93 -3.04 7.95
CA THR A 23 13.79 -3.56 8.73
C THR A 23 14.27 -4.14 10.04
N THR A 24 13.41 -4.08 11.06
CA THR A 24 13.63 -4.79 12.32
C THR A 24 13.78 -6.29 12.07
N PRO A 25 14.68 -7.01 12.78
CA PRO A 25 14.85 -8.46 12.62
C PRO A 25 13.55 -9.27 12.79
N ALA A 26 12.60 -8.77 13.58
CA ALA A 26 11.26 -9.36 13.68
C ALA A 26 10.49 -9.35 12.34
N PHE A 27 10.54 -8.25 11.59
CA PHE A 27 9.92 -8.18 10.26
C PHE A 27 10.65 -9.05 9.24
N LEU A 28 11.97 -9.15 9.34
CA LEU A 28 12.74 -10.08 8.51
C LEU A 28 12.31 -11.53 8.75
N LEU A 29 12.19 -11.96 10.01
CA LEU A 29 11.68 -13.29 10.38
C LEU A 29 10.28 -13.52 9.80
N LEU A 30 9.38 -12.54 9.95
CA LEU A 30 8.03 -12.63 9.40
C LEU A 30 8.03 -12.79 7.88
N ARG A 31 8.89 -12.05 7.15
CA ARG A 31 9.03 -12.19 5.70
C ARG A 31 9.51 -13.58 5.30
N VAL A 32 10.49 -14.13 6.01
CA VAL A 32 10.99 -15.50 5.75
C VAL A 32 9.90 -16.55 6.01
N LEU A 33 9.14 -16.40 7.11
CA LEU A 33 7.99 -17.26 7.39
C LEU A 33 6.91 -17.14 6.32
N ALA A 34 6.61 -15.92 5.86
CA ALA A 34 5.65 -15.68 4.79
C ALA A 34 6.09 -16.35 3.48
N ILE A 35 7.37 -16.33 3.12
CA ILE A 35 7.91 -17.06 1.96
C ILE A 35 7.65 -18.57 2.12
N GLY A 36 7.91 -19.12 3.31
CA GLY A 36 7.63 -20.53 3.60
C GLY A 36 6.14 -20.89 3.45
N VAL A 37 5.25 -20.11 4.06
CA VAL A 37 3.80 -20.31 3.96
C VAL A 37 3.30 -20.17 2.53
N SER A 38 3.80 -19.18 1.78
CA SER A 38 3.46 -19.00 0.37
C SER A 38 3.92 -20.18 -0.50
N ALA A 39 5.11 -20.74 -0.24
CA ALA A 39 5.58 -21.93 -0.94
C ALA A 39 4.71 -23.15 -0.64
N VAL A 40 4.32 -23.33 0.63
CA VAL A 40 3.39 -24.39 1.08
C VAL A 40 2.05 -24.27 0.35
N LEU A 41 1.46 -23.07 0.29
CA LEU A 41 0.21 -22.80 -0.45
C LEU A 41 0.35 -22.93 -1.98
N PHE A 42 1.53 -22.67 -2.53
CA PHE A 42 1.79 -22.73 -3.98
C PHE A 42 2.00 -24.16 -4.48
N PHE A 43 2.74 -24.97 -3.72
CA PHE A 43 2.99 -26.38 -4.04
C PHE A 43 1.89 -27.33 -3.56
N GLU A 44 0.78 -26.77 -3.06
CA GLU A 44 -0.32 -27.52 -2.46
C GLU A 44 0.10 -28.47 -1.31
N LEU A 45 1.17 -28.10 -0.61
CA LEU A 45 1.72 -28.85 0.52
C LEU A 45 0.99 -28.41 1.80
N GLY A 46 0.65 -29.33 2.69
CA GLY A 46 0.08 -29.00 4.01
C GLY A 46 -1.40 -29.37 4.21
N PRO A 47 -2.02 -29.00 5.35
CA PRO A 47 -3.34 -29.47 5.74
C PRO A 47 -4.43 -29.04 4.75
N ALA A 48 -5.42 -29.91 4.52
CA ALA A 48 -6.52 -29.70 3.58
C ALA A 48 -7.27 -28.38 3.82
N LEU A 49 -7.38 -27.94 5.08
CA LEU A 49 -7.95 -26.65 5.51
C LEU A 49 -7.37 -25.42 4.78
N LEU A 50 -6.09 -25.45 4.38
CA LEU A 50 -5.45 -24.33 3.68
C LEU A 50 -5.81 -24.27 2.19
N HIS A 51 -6.18 -25.41 1.61
CA HIS A 51 -6.47 -25.57 0.18
C HIS A 51 -7.98 -25.55 -0.10
N GLU A 52 -8.82 -25.47 0.93
CA GLU A 52 -10.25 -25.28 0.76
C GLU A 52 -10.56 -23.99 0.00
N ARG A 53 -11.64 -24.01 -0.79
CA ARG A 53 -12.07 -22.85 -1.60
C ARG A 53 -12.24 -21.57 -0.79
N ALA A 54 -12.63 -21.68 0.48
CA ALA A 54 -12.77 -20.55 1.40
C ALA A 54 -11.44 -19.83 1.70
N VAL A 55 -10.33 -20.57 1.71
CA VAL A 55 -9.00 -20.04 2.07
C VAL A 55 -8.12 -19.93 0.83
N GLY A 56 -7.80 -21.04 0.17
CA GLY A 56 -6.93 -21.05 -1.01
C GLY A 56 -7.52 -20.28 -2.19
N GLY A 57 -8.83 -20.41 -2.42
CA GLY A 57 -9.53 -19.70 -3.50
C GLY A 57 -9.56 -18.18 -3.27
N LEU A 58 -9.78 -17.74 -2.03
CA LEU A 58 -9.74 -16.33 -1.64
C LEU A 58 -8.32 -15.75 -1.81
N VAL A 59 -7.30 -16.47 -1.32
CA VAL A 59 -5.91 -16.00 -1.38
C VAL A 59 -5.46 -15.87 -2.83
N TRP A 60 -5.60 -16.92 -3.65
CA TRP A 60 -5.11 -16.92 -5.02
C TRP A 60 -5.99 -16.11 -5.99
N GLY A 61 -7.29 -16.38 -5.99
CA GLY A 61 -8.22 -15.83 -6.98
C GLY A 61 -8.55 -14.37 -6.73
N THR A 62 -8.59 -13.95 -5.46
CA THR A 62 -8.89 -12.56 -5.12
C THR A 62 -7.65 -11.78 -4.77
N ILE A 63 -6.97 -12.15 -3.67
CA ILE A 63 -6.02 -11.24 -3.03
C ILE A 63 -4.78 -11.10 -3.90
N VAL A 64 -4.16 -12.23 -4.28
CA VAL A 64 -2.92 -12.23 -5.05
C VAL A 64 -3.14 -11.63 -6.44
N LEU A 65 -4.15 -12.10 -7.19
CA LEU A 65 -4.41 -11.60 -8.53
C LEU A 65 -4.71 -10.09 -8.55
N SER A 66 -5.54 -9.62 -7.61
CA SER A 66 -5.88 -8.20 -7.49
C SER A 66 -4.64 -7.35 -7.17
N VAL A 67 -3.82 -7.78 -6.20
CA VAL A 67 -2.61 -7.07 -5.78
C VAL A 67 -1.59 -6.99 -6.91
N VAL A 68 -1.34 -8.09 -7.62
CA VAL A 68 -0.36 -8.16 -8.72
C VAL A 68 -0.74 -7.26 -9.89
N VAL A 69 -2.03 -7.08 -10.17
CA VAL A 69 -2.49 -6.22 -11.27
C VAL A 69 -2.60 -4.76 -10.83
N ILE A 70 -3.22 -4.51 -9.68
CA ILE A 70 -3.58 -3.16 -9.26
C ILE A 70 -2.37 -2.37 -8.76
N ILE A 71 -1.40 -2.99 -8.07
CA ILE A 71 -0.23 -2.25 -7.55
C ILE A 71 0.61 -1.64 -8.68
N PRO A 72 1.06 -2.40 -9.70
CA PRO A 72 1.87 -1.83 -10.78
C PRO A 72 1.08 -0.79 -11.59
N LEU A 73 -0.19 -1.09 -11.89
CA LEU A 73 -1.06 -0.18 -12.63
C LEU A 73 -1.26 1.13 -11.85
N GLY A 74 -1.61 1.01 -10.57
CA GLY A 74 -1.78 2.13 -9.65
C GLY A 74 -0.51 2.96 -9.54
N ALA A 75 0.67 2.32 -9.41
CA ALA A 75 1.95 3.01 -9.34
C ALA A 75 2.21 3.87 -10.59
N VAL A 76 1.94 3.35 -11.79
CA VAL A 76 2.11 4.10 -13.05
C VAL A 76 1.18 5.31 -13.10
N PHE A 77 -0.13 5.10 -12.89
CA PHE A 77 -1.11 6.19 -12.96
C PHE A 77 -0.90 7.25 -11.89
N VAL A 78 -0.60 6.83 -10.67
CA VAL A 78 -0.31 7.75 -9.57
C VAL A 78 0.93 8.57 -9.86
N ASN A 79 2.02 7.95 -10.32
CA ASN A 79 3.23 8.69 -10.63
C ASN A 79 2.98 9.70 -11.76
N LEU A 80 2.26 9.28 -12.81
CA LEU A 80 1.84 10.16 -13.90
C LEU A 80 1.02 11.37 -13.38
N LEU A 81 0.06 11.15 -12.47
CA LEU A 81 -0.75 12.22 -11.90
C LEU A 81 0.04 13.17 -10.99
N VAL A 82 1.07 12.67 -10.30
CA VAL A 82 1.99 13.49 -9.50
C VAL A 82 2.86 14.35 -10.42
N GLU A 83 3.43 13.77 -11.48
CA GLU A 83 4.37 14.45 -12.37
C GLU A 83 3.68 15.46 -13.32
N LEU A 84 2.46 15.16 -13.78
CA LEU A 84 1.69 16.06 -14.64
C LEU A 84 0.97 17.20 -13.88
N GLY A 85 1.13 17.29 -12.56
CA GLY A 85 0.39 18.27 -11.73
C GLY A 85 -1.12 17.98 -11.64
N GLY A 86 -1.58 16.81 -12.10
CA GLY A 86 -2.98 16.40 -12.00
C GLY A 86 -3.48 16.36 -10.55
N LEU A 87 -2.57 16.06 -9.62
CA LEU A 87 -2.84 16.11 -8.18
C LEU A 87 -3.26 17.49 -7.67
N GLU A 88 -2.70 18.55 -8.24
CA GLU A 88 -3.00 19.93 -7.87
C GLU A 88 -4.32 20.39 -8.50
N PHE A 89 -4.60 19.97 -9.74
CA PHE A 89 -5.85 20.26 -10.43
C PHE A 89 -7.06 19.64 -9.71
N VAL A 90 -7.06 18.32 -9.54
CA VAL A 90 -8.15 17.61 -8.85
C VAL A 90 -8.16 17.96 -7.35
N GLY A 91 -6.99 18.19 -6.75
CA GLY A 91 -6.91 18.69 -5.37
C GLY A 91 -7.57 20.06 -5.20
N THR A 92 -7.46 20.96 -6.18
CA THR A 92 -8.16 22.25 -6.16
C THR A 92 -9.67 22.07 -6.29
N LEU A 93 -10.10 21.16 -7.15
CA LEU A 93 -11.52 20.83 -7.33
C LEU A 93 -12.16 20.18 -6.09
N ALA A 94 -11.40 19.33 -5.38
CA ALA A 94 -11.86 18.64 -4.18
C ALA A 94 -11.70 19.47 -2.89
N ARG A 95 -10.94 20.57 -2.93
CA ARG A 95 -10.75 21.51 -1.81
C ARG A 95 -12.04 21.97 -1.13
N PRO A 96 -13.13 22.35 -1.84
CA PRO A 96 -14.40 22.74 -1.22
C PRO A 96 -15.07 21.62 -0.43
N LEU A 97 -14.77 20.34 -0.68
CA LEU A 97 -15.30 19.22 0.09
C LEU A 97 -14.37 18.83 1.24
N MET A 98 -13.08 18.65 0.94
CA MET A 98 -12.10 18.14 1.91
C MET A 98 -11.82 19.11 3.08
N ARG A 99 -11.82 20.42 2.79
CA ARG A 99 -11.47 21.42 3.79
C ARG A 99 -12.56 21.60 4.86
N PRO A 100 -13.87 21.69 4.54
CA PRO A 100 -14.91 21.80 5.57
C PRO A 100 -15.19 20.49 6.30
N LEU A 101 -15.25 19.33 5.61
CA LEU A 101 -15.57 18.05 6.27
C LEU A 101 -14.41 17.50 7.09
N PHE A 102 -13.21 17.50 6.51
CA PHE A 102 -12.07 16.74 7.07
C PHE A 102 -10.90 17.61 7.51
N ARG A 103 -10.98 18.93 7.29
CA ARG A 103 -9.90 19.90 7.57
C ARG A 103 -8.57 19.49 6.92
N LEU A 104 -8.66 18.85 5.76
CA LEU A 104 -7.52 18.40 4.95
C LEU A 104 -7.31 19.32 3.75
N PRO A 105 -6.05 19.44 3.26
CA PRO A 105 -5.78 20.07 1.98
C PRO A 105 -6.43 19.25 0.85
N GLY A 106 -6.92 19.92 -0.19
CA GLY A 106 -7.72 19.26 -1.23
C GLY A 106 -6.99 18.13 -1.98
N ARG A 107 -5.65 18.20 -2.09
CA ARG A 107 -4.80 17.10 -2.62
C ARG A 107 -4.97 15.76 -1.88
N ALA A 108 -5.38 15.77 -0.61
CA ALA A 108 -5.64 14.54 0.15
C ALA A 108 -6.86 13.75 -0.37
N ALA A 109 -7.77 14.38 -1.13
CA ALA A 109 -8.87 13.67 -1.78
C ALA A 109 -8.36 12.62 -2.77
N LEU A 110 -7.30 12.96 -3.51
CA LEU A 110 -6.69 12.05 -4.47
C LEU A 110 -5.96 10.91 -3.81
N ASP A 111 -5.22 11.18 -2.72
CA ASP A 111 -4.60 10.12 -1.93
C ASP A 111 -5.66 9.14 -1.41
N SER A 112 -6.81 9.67 -1.01
CA SER A 112 -7.96 8.87 -0.58
C SER A 112 -8.50 8.01 -1.74
N VAL A 113 -8.78 8.61 -2.89
CA VAL A 113 -9.27 7.89 -4.08
C VAL A 113 -8.25 6.85 -4.56
N ALA A 114 -6.96 7.17 -4.55
CA ALA A 114 -5.88 6.25 -4.90
C ALA A 114 -5.78 5.07 -3.92
N SER A 115 -6.03 5.30 -2.63
CA SER A 115 -6.10 4.25 -1.61
C SER A 115 -7.28 3.30 -1.84
N TRP A 116 -8.42 3.84 -2.28
CA TRP A 116 -9.65 3.08 -2.57
C TRP A 116 -9.56 2.24 -3.85
N ILE A 117 -9.01 2.81 -4.93
CA ILE A 117 -8.94 2.18 -6.26
C ILE A 117 -7.70 1.29 -6.39
N GLY A 118 -6.57 1.75 -5.86
CA GLY A 118 -5.30 1.07 -5.96
C GLY A 118 -5.12 0.05 -4.84
N ALA A 119 -4.37 0.45 -3.83
CA ALA A 119 -4.19 -0.30 -2.60
C ALA A 119 -3.81 0.69 -1.51
N PHE A 120 -4.05 0.32 -0.25
CA PHE A 120 -3.62 1.14 0.90
C PHE A 120 -2.12 1.47 0.81
N THR A 121 -1.29 0.54 0.36
CA THR A 121 0.15 0.72 0.18
C THR A 121 0.49 1.83 -0.82
N VAL A 122 -0.22 1.90 -1.94
CA VAL A 122 0.00 2.94 -2.95
C VAL A 122 -0.41 4.31 -2.39
N GLY A 123 -1.56 4.39 -1.72
CA GLY A 123 -2.00 5.61 -1.03
C GLY A 123 -0.97 6.11 -0.02
N TYR A 124 -0.45 5.22 0.83
CA TYR A 124 0.60 5.55 1.79
C TYR A 124 1.89 6.06 1.13
N TYR A 125 2.30 5.45 0.00
CA TYR A 125 3.47 5.91 -0.74
C TYR A 125 3.28 7.35 -1.26
N VAL A 126 2.10 7.69 -1.79
CA VAL A 126 1.80 9.07 -2.21
C VAL A 126 1.84 10.01 -1.03
N THR A 127 1.15 9.65 0.07
CA THR A 127 1.13 10.49 1.27
C THR A 127 2.54 10.70 1.82
N TYR A 128 3.40 9.68 1.80
CA TYR A 128 4.80 9.78 2.19
C TYR A 128 5.59 10.76 1.31
N ASN A 129 5.48 10.63 -0.01
CA ASN A 129 6.18 11.50 -0.98
C ASN A 129 5.69 12.95 -0.86
N VAL A 130 4.38 13.18 -0.79
CA VAL A 130 3.78 14.51 -0.64
C VAL A 130 4.15 15.12 0.72
N PHE A 131 4.22 14.32 1.79
CA PHE A 131 4.70 14.77 3.10
C PHE A 131 6.16 15.26 3.01
N HIS A 132 7.05 14.50 2.37
CA HIS A 132 8.47 14.87 2.21
C HIS A 132 8.66 16.10 1.32
N ARG A 133 7.76 16.33 0.37
CA ARG A 133 7.73 17.56 -0.45
C ARG A 133 7.16 18.79 0.29
N GLY A 134 6.87 18.67 1.59
CA GLY A 134 6.28 19.76 2.40
C GLY A 134 4.78 19.96 2.19
N GLY A 135 4.12 19.00 1.54
CA GLY A 135 2.71 19.07 1.19
C GLY A 135 1.75 18.68 2.32
N TYR A 136 2.21 17.96 3.32
CA TYR A 136 1.36 17.58 4.45
C TYR A 136 2.01 17.98 5.76
N HIS A 137 1.17 18.40 6.70
CA HIS A 137 1.59 18.41 8.10
C HIS A 137 1.42 17.03 8.71
N LYS A 138 2.14 16.74 9.80
CA LYS A 138 2.05 15.45 10.49
C LYS A 138 0.61 15.07 10.84
N ARG A 139 -0.21 16.06 11.25
CA ARG A 139 -1.64 15.87 11.53
C ARG A 139 -2.40 15.36 10.32
N ASP A 140 -2.13 15.91 9.14
CA ASP A 140 -2.84 15.54 7.91
C ASP A 140 -2.52 14.09 7.53
N VAL A 141 -1.24 13.69 7.66
CA VAL A 141 -0.80 12.31 7.45
C VAL A 141 -1.53 11.35 8.41
N PHE A 142 -1.65 11.69 9.70
CA PHE A 142 -2.38 10.86 10.66
C PHE A 142 -3.86 10.68 10.27
N VAL A 143 -4.53 11.76 9.87
CA VAL A 143 -5.95 11.69 9.45
C VAL A 143 -6.11 10.87 8.18
N ILE A 144 -5.22 11.04 7.19
CA ILE A 144 -5.24 10.26 5.95
C ILE A 144 -5.03 8.77 6.25
N ALA A 145 -4.01 8.47 7.06
CA ALA A 145 -3.66 7.13 7.49
C ALA A 145 -4.79 6.39 8.21
N THR A 146 -5.55 7.08 9.07
CA THR A 146 -6.59 6.46 9.90
C THR A 146 -7.97 6.45 9.26
N CYS A 147 -8.31 7.48 8.47
CA CYS A 147 -9.67 7.69 7.97
C CYS A 147 -9.81 7.44 6.46
N PHE A 148 -8.71 7.54 5.70
CA PHE A 148 -8.74 7.52 4.24
C PHE A 148 -7.95 6.37 3.61
N ALA A 149 -7.41 5.47 4.43
CA ALA A 149 -6.87 4.19 4.00
C ALA A 149 -7.80 3.00 4.34
N PRO A 150 -9.10 3.02 3.95
CA PRO A 150 -9.94 1.85 4.15
C PRO A 150 -9.55 0.73 3.17
N VAL A 151 -10.11 -0.44 3.42
CA VAL A 151 -9.98 -1.60 2.55
C VAL A 151 -10.53 -1.26 1.14
N SER A 152 -9.82 -1.71 0.10
CA SER A 152 -10.18 -1.45 -1.31
C SER A 152 -11.62 -1.89 -1.63
N ILE A 153 -12.31 -1.18 -2.53
CA ILE A 153 -13.63 -1.59 -3.06
C ILE A 153 -13.57 -3.02 -3.61
N GLY A 154 -12.44 -3.41 -4.21
CA GLY A 154 -12.24 -4.77 -4.71
C GLY A 154 -12.36 -5.81 -3.59
N PHE A 155 -11.83 -5.52 -2.40
CA PHE A 155 -11.95 -6.40 -1.25
C PHE A 155 -13.36 -6.40 -0.65
N VAL A 156 -14.06 -5.27 -0.68
CA VAL A 156 -15.48 -5.22 -0.29
C VAL A 156 -16.32 -6.13 -1.18
N GLY A 157 -16.13 -6.08 -2.50
CA GLY A 157 -16.83 -6.97 -3.44
C GLY A 157 -16.59 -8.45 -3.16
N VAL A 158 -15.42 -8.79 -2.63
CA VAL A 158 -15.07 -10.17 -2.29
C VAL A 158 -15.73 -10.61 -1.00
N ILE A 159 -15.80 -9.74 0.01
CA ILE A 159 -16.58 -10.02 1.21
C ILE A 159 -18.04 -10.25 0.82
N VAL A 160 -18.59 -9.38 -0.02
CA VAL A 160 -19.96 -9.50 -0.53
C VAL A 160 -20.17 -10.86 -1.22
N SER A 161 -19.27 -11.25 -2.13
CA SER A 161 -19.34 -12.58 -2.78
C SER A 161 -19.14 -13.76 -1.83
N THR A 162 -18.38 -13.58 -0.75
CA THR A 162 -18.10 -14.63 0.25
C THR A 162 -19.27 -14.81 1.22
N VAL A 163 -19.96 -13.72 1.57
CA VAL A 163 -21.12 -13.71 2.48
C VAL A 163 -22.44 -13.98 1.74
N GLY A 164 -22.42 -13.96 0.40
CA GLY A 164 -23.58 -14.27 -0.44
C GLY A 164 -24.58 -13.10 -0.56
N LEU A 165 -24.08 -11.87 -0.44
CA LEU A 165 -24.84 -10.63 -0.62
C LEU A 165 -24.65 -10.04 -2.02
#